data_AF-A0A401FMI0-F1
#
_entry.id   AF-A0A401FMI0-F1
#
_cell.length_a   1.000
_cell.length_b   1.000
_cell.length_c   1.000
_cell.angle_alpha   90.00
_cell.angle_beta   90.00
_cell.angle_gamma   90.00
#
_symmetry.space_group_name_H-M   'P 1'
#
loop_
_entity.id
_entity.type
_entity.pdbx_description
1 polymer ?
#
loop_
_entity_poly.entity_id
_entity_poly.type
_entity_poly.pdbx_seq_one_letter_code
_entity_poly.pdbx_strand_id
1 'polypeptide(L)' 'MKGRTTLVIAHRLSTIVGADNIYFIEHGEVSGSGTHSELVKSHALYREYVETQFDAATK' A
#
# COMPACT_ATOMS: atom_id res chain seq x y z
N MET A 1 -7.03 -7.60 12.91
CA MET A 1 -6.24 -8.60 13.66
C MET A 1 -5.87 -7.99 15.00
N LYS A 2 -6.08 -8.64 16.15
CA LYS A 2 -5.73 -8.07 17.46
C LYS A 2 -4.80 -9.02 18.22
N GLY A 3 -3.71 -8.48 18.77
CA GLY A 3 -2.74 -9.22 19.59
C GLY A 3 -1.80 -10.17 18.83
N ARG A 4 -1.65 -10.02 17.51
CA ARG A 4 -0.77 -10.85 16.67
C ARG A 4 -0.13 -10.01 15.57
N THR A 5 1.17 -10.22 15.35
CA THR A 5 1.86 -9.70 14.16
C THR A 5 1.31 -10.41 12.94
N THR A 6 0.84 -9.65 11.95
CA THR A 6 0.31 -10.23 10.71
C THR A 6 0.99 -9.59 9.52
N LEU A 7 1.60 -10.42 8.68
CA LEU A 7 2.16 -10.03 7.40
C LEU A 7 1.17 -10.39 6.31
N VAL A 8 0.78 -9.42 5.50
CA VAL A 8 -0.15 -9.61 4.38
C VAL A 8 0.52 -9.13 3.11
N ILE A 9 0.53 -9.98 2.09
CA ILE A 9 0.90 -9.62 0.72
C ILE A 9 -0.42 -9.51 -0.05
N ALA A 10 -0.74 -8.31 -0.52
CA ALA A 10 -1.99 -8.06 -1.22
C ALA A 10 -1.74 -7.51 -2.62
N HIS A 11 -2.54 -7.98 -3.57
CA HIS A 11 -2.64 -7.39 -4.91
C HIS A 11 -3.67 -6.27 -4.98
N ARG A 12 -4.59 -6.20 -4.01
CA ARG A 12 -5.63 -5.18 -3.92
C ARG A 12 -5.27 -4.18 -2.86
N LEU A 13 -5.25 -2.91 -3.24
CA LEU A 13 -4.92 -1.83 -2.34
C LEU A 13 -5.90 -1.73 -1.16
N SER A 14 -7.19 -1.94 -1.41
CA SER A 14 -8.25 -1.94 -0.37
C SER A 14 -8.01 -2.89 0.80
N THR A 15 -7.19 -3.94 0.61
CA THR A 15 -6.84 -4.90 1.66
C THR A 15 -5.75 -4.37 2.61
N ILE A 16 -4.90 -3.45 2.16
CA ILE A 16 -3.75 -2.94 2.91
C ILE A 16 -3.88 -1.50 3.37
N VAL A 17 -4.92 -0.75 2.95
CA VAL A 17 -5.12 0.65 3.38
C VAL A 17 -5.15 0.80 4.90
N GLY A 18 -5.71 -0.17 5.61
CA GLY A 18 -5.80 -0.17 7.08
C GLY A 18 -4.61 -0.82 7.80
N ALA A 19 -3.51 -1.12 7.11
CA ALA A 19 -2.33 -1.70 7.73
C ALA A 19 -1.56 -0.65 8.55
N ASP A 20 -1.01 -1.08 9.69
CA ASP A 20 -0.20 -0.22 10.54
C ASP A 20 1.09 0.25 9.83
N ASN A 21 1.67 -0.62 9.00
CA ASN A 21 2.81 -0.34 8.14
C ASN A 21 2.68 -1.07 6.80
N ILE A 22 3.00 -0.38 5.73
CA ILE A 22 3.01 -0.87 4.35
C ILE A 22 4.45 -0.80 3.85
N TYR A 23 4.91 -1.87 3.21
CA TYR A 23 6.20 -1.93 2.53
C TYR A 23 5.95 -2.18 1.05
N PHE A 24 6.43 -1.26 0.22
CA PHE A 24 6.35 -1.38 -1.23
C PHE A 24 7.67 -1.94 -1.75
N ILE A 25 7.57 -2.99 -2.57
CA ILE A 25 8.72 -3.73 -3.08
C ILE A 25 8.80 -3.55 -4.60
N GLU A 26 9.94 -3.10 -5.08
CA GLU A 26 10.24 -2.90 -6.49
C GLU A 26 11.59 -3.54 -6.81
N HIS A 27 11.65 -4.31 -7.90
CA HIS A 27 12.89 -4.95 -8.34
C HIS A 27 13.62 -5.80 -7.26
N GLY A 28 12.89 -6.27 -6.25
CA GLY A 28 13.46 -7.05 -5.13
C GLY A 28 13.93 -6.20 -3.95
N GLU A 29 13.79 -4.88 -3.99
CA GLU A 29 14.16 -3.95 -2.93
C GLU A 29 12.93 -3.21 -2.37
N VAL A 30 13.03 -2.75 -1.12
CA VAL A 30 11.97 -1.93 -0.50
C VAL A 30 12.16 -0.49 -0.96
N SER A 31 11.27 -0.01 -1.83
CA SER A 31 11.30 1.37 -2.34
C SER A 31 10.52 2.35 -1.47
N GLY A 32 9.54 1.86 -0.71
CA GLY A 32 8.73 2.67 0.20
C GLY A 32 8.32 1.94 1.47
N SER A 33 8.31 2.66 2.59
CA SER A 33 7.75 2.15 3.85
C SER A 33 7.00 3.24 4.62
N GLY A 34 5.95 2.84 5.34
CA GLY A 34 5.18 3.71 6.22
C GLY A 34 3.67 3.44 6.14
N THR A 35 2.88 4.38 6.63
CA THR A 35 1.42 4.31 6.52
C THR A 35 0.95 4.64 5.10
N HIS A 36 -0.27 4.25 4.76
CA HIS A 36 -0.89 4.60 3.48
C HIS A 36 -0.82 6.11 3.19
N SER A 37 -1.21 6.95 4.17
CA SER A 37 -1.23 8.41 4.01
C SER A 37 0.16 9.03 3.82
N GLU A 38 1.19 8.44 4.43
CA GLU A 38 2.58 8.87 4.24
C GLU A 38 3.06 8.49 2.84
N LEU A 39 2.88 7.23 2.43
CA LEU A 39 3.32 6.74 1.13
C LEU A 39 2.65 7.45 -0.04
N VAL A 40 1.35 7.79 0.06
CA VAL A 40 0.67 8.59 -0.98
C VAL A 40 1.37 9.94 -1.18
N LYS A 41 1.88 10.55 -0.10
CA LYS A 41 2.55 11.86 -0.16
C LYS A 41 4.01 11.74 -0.57
N SER A 42 4.75 10.80 0.01
CA SER A 42 6.20 10.68 -0.14
C SER A 42 6.64 9.82 -1.33
N HIS A 43 5.79 8.95 -1.85
CA HIS A 43 6.16 7.97 -2.87
C HIS A 43 5.29 8.10 -4.13
N ALA A 44 5.88 8.62 -5.21
CA ALA A 44 5.17 8.89 -6.47
C ALA A 44 4.55 7.62 -7.09
N LEU A 45 5.31 6.52 -7.13
CA LEU A 45 4.81 5.28 -7.73
C LEU A 45 3.67 4.65 -6.94
N TYR A 46 3.77 4.59 -5.60
CA TYR A 46 2.68 4.13 -4.76
C TYR A 46 1.40 4.94 -5.01
N ARG A 47 1.52 6.27 -5.14
CA ARG A 47 0.39 7.14 -5.48
C ARG A 47 -0.25 6.79 -6.83
N GLU A 48 0.56 6.57 -7.86
CA GLU A 48 0.07 6.15 -9.19
C GLU A 48 -0.69 4.80 -9.12
N TYR A 49 -0.17 3.84 -8.36
CA TYR A 49 -0.86 2.56 -8.09
C TYR A 49 -2.18 2.77 -7.37
N VAL A 50 -2.24 3.71 -6.42
CA VAL A 50 -3.45 4.06 -5.68
C VAL A 50 -4.49 4.64 -6.62
N GLU A 51 -4.13 5.63 -7.43
CA GLU A 51 -5.02 6.25 -8.40
C GLU A 51 -5.58 5.20 -9.38
N THR A 52 -4.72 4.34 -9.93
CA THR A 52 -5.12 3.28 -10.87
C THR A 52 -6.09 2.26 -10.26
N GLN A 53 -5.85 1.83 -9.01
CA GLN A 53 -6.67 0.82 -8.34
C GLN A 53 -7.97 1.39 -7.77
N PHE A 54 -8.01 2.67 -7.41
CA PHE A 54 -9.22 3.34 -6.92
C PHE A 54 -10.11 3.89 -8.04
N ASP A 55 -9.57 4.33 -9.17
CA ASP A 55 -10.38 4.74 -10.33
C ASP A 55 -11.15 3.58 -10.96
N ALA A 56 -10.63 2.35 -10.84
CA ALA A 56 -11.35 1.15 -11.28
C ALA A 56 -12.64 0.89 -10.47
N ALA A 57 -12.85 1.55 -9.32
CA ALA A 57 -14.06 1.42 -8.52
C ALA A 57 -15.16 2.46 -8.87
N THR A 58 -14.88 3.39 -9.80
CA THR A 58 -15.82 4.48 -10.17
C THR A 58 -16.21 4.42 -11.65
N LYS A 59 -16.35 3.21 -12.21
CA LYS A 59 -16.88 3.00 -13.56
C LYS A 59 -17.94 1.91 -13.61
#